data_AF-A0A2S0K077-F1
#
_entry.id   AF-A0A2S0K077-F1
#
_cell.length_a   1.000
_cell.length_b   1.000
_cell.length_c   1.000
_cell.angle_alpha   90.00
_cell.angle_beta   90.00
_cell.angle_gamma   90.00
#
_symmetry.space_group_name_H-M   'P 1'
#
loop_
_entity.id
_entity.type
_entity.pdbx_description
1 polymer ?
#
loop_
_entity_poly.entity_id
_entity_poly.type
_entity_poly.pdbx_seq_one_letter_code
_entity_poly.pdbx_strand_id
1 'polypeptide(L)'
;MLGNWYSKSSFAFKPQKERLKYDDGIDTDFYNLESYLSSLLDCYQHIEKDFPYMYEYIVVYLILIEKDKGISYEEWFPEINSDIFKKLREKILIPNSNLAHGGHPIKFLFREVGIEPFFSTDFFEE
;
A
#
# COMPACT_ATOMS: atom_id res chain seq x y z
N MET A 1 6.83 -3.88 -5.28
CA MET A 1 5.96 -2.92 -4.59
C MET A 1 6.63 -1.57 -4.33
N LEU A 2 7.86 -1.50 -3.81
CA LEU A 2 8.56 -0.24 -3.50
C LEU A 2 8.56 0.80 -4.64
N GLY A 3 8.86 0.39 -5.89
CA GLY A 3 8.81 1.31 -7.05
C GLY A 3 7.40 1.85 -7.34
N ASN A 4 6.35 1.07 -7.08
CA ASN A 4 4.96 1.52 -7.20
C ASN A 4 4.60 2.48 -6.06
N TRP A 5 5.05 2.21 -4.84
CA TRP A 5 4.87 3.12 -3.70
C TRP A 5 5.57 4.47 -3.93
N TYR A 6 6.81 4.43 -4.41
CA TYR A 6 7.58 5.62 -4.76
C TYR A 6 6.92 6.43 -5.89
N SER A 7 6.50 5.77 -6.96
CA SER A 7 5.83 6.42 -8.10
C SER A 7 4.35 6.73 -7.87
N LYS A 8 3.82 6.39 -6.68
CA LYS A 8 2.39 6.43 -6.35
C LYS A 8 1.50 5.66 -7.36
N SER A 9 2.04 4.65 -8.03
CA SER A 9 1.38 3.94 -9.13
C SER A 9 0.45 2.82 -8.66
N SER A 10 -0.87 3.04 -8.72
CA SER A 10 -1.88 2.03 -8.35
C SER A 10 -2.00 0.86 -9.34
N PHE A 11 -1.07 0.74 -10.29
CA PHE A 11 -1.09 -0.28 -11.34
C PHE A 11 -1.24 -1.70 -10.79
N ALA A 12 -0.50 -2.02 -9.72
CA ALA A 12 -0.56 -3.33 -9.06
C ALA A 12 -1.94 -3.65 -8.47
N PHE A 13 -2.77 -2.64 -8.25
CA PHE A 13 -4.11 -2.81 -7.70
C PHE A 13 -5.21 -2.68 -8.72
N LYS A 14 -4.95 -2.41 -10.01
CA LYS A 14 -6.03 -2.29 -11.01
C LYS A 14 -6.90 -3.56 -11.05
N PRO A 15 -8.24 -3.46 -11.15
CA PRO A 15 -9.10 -4.62 -11.39
C PRO A 15 -8.69 -5.36 -12.68
N GLN A 16 -8.94 -6.67 -12.77
CA GLN A 16 -8.60 -7.47 -13.97
C GLN A 16 -9.19 -6.87 -15.26
N LYS A 17 -10.43 -6.38 -15.20
CA LYS A 17 -11.11 -5.65 -16.30
C LYS A 17 -10.32 -4.44 -16.83
N GLU A 18 -9.49 -3.79 -16.01
CA GLU A 18 -8.65 -2.66 -16.40
C GLU A 18 -7.25 -3.10 -16.89
N ARG A 19 -6.86 -4.37 -16.67
CA ARG A 19 -5.56 -4.93 -17.08
C ARG A 19 -5.58 -5.56 -18.47
N LEU A 20 -6.75 -5.78 -19.07
CA LEU A 20 -6.98 -6.46 -20.36
C LEU A 20 -6.11 -5.99 -21.54
N LYS A 21 -5.54 -4.77 -21.50
CA LYS A 21 -4.63 -4.28 -22.54
C LYS A 21 -3.22 -4.92 -22.50
N TYR A 22 -2.87 -5.54 -21.37
CA TYR A 22 -1.60 -6.22 -21.11
C TYR A 22 -1.81 -7.64 -20.60
N ASP A 23 -3.04 -8.15 -20.74
CA ASP A 23 -3.40 -9.51 -20.35
C ASP A 23 -2.75 -10.46 -21.37
N ASP A 24 -1.66 -11.09 -20.94
CA ASP A 24 -0.93 -12.12 -21.67
C ASP A 24 -1.59 -13.50 -21.54
N GLY A 25 -2.78 -13.57 -20.92
CA GLY A 25 -3.51 -14.80 -20.67
C GLY A 25 -2.95 -15.61 -19.50
N ILE A 26 -2.01 -15.04 -18.73
CA ILE A 26 -1.47 -15.69 -17.53
C ILE A 26 -2.31 -15.26 -16.34
N ASP A 27 -3.14 -16.20 -15.86
CA ASP A 27 -3.88 -16.04 -14.62
C ASP A 27 -2.89 -15.98 -13.46
N THR A 28 -2.57 -14.76 -13.02
CA THR A 28 -1.58 -14.51 -11.98
C THR A 28 -2.24 -14.01 -10.71
N ASP A 29 -2.25 -14.87 -9.67
CA ASP A 29 -2.70 -14.52 -8.32
C ASP A 29 -1.87 -13.43 -7.64
N PHE A 30 -0.70 -13.08 -8.22
CA PHE A 30 0.30 -12.15 -7.66
C PHE A 30 -0.21 -10.72 -7.42
N TYR A 31 -1.39 -10.37 -7.94
CA TYR A 31 -1.98 -9.03 -7.84
C TYR A 31 -3.44 -9.07 -7.39
N ASN A 32 -3.79 -10.03 -6.53
CA ASN A 32 -5.10 -10.08 -5.90
C ASN A 32 -5.15 -9.10 -4.70
N LEU A 33 -5.86 -7.98 -4.88
CA LEU A 33 -6.04 -6.97 -3.83
C LEU A 33 -6.74 -7.54 -2.59
N GLU A 34 -7.72 -8.42 -2.75
CA GLU A 34 -8.44 -9.05 -1.64
C GLU A 34 -7.49 -9.87 -0.75
N SER A 35 -6.62 -10.67 -1.38
CA SER A 35 -5.61 -11.47 -0.67
C SER A 35 -4.59 -10.58 0.06
N TYR A 36 -4.17 -9.48 -0.59
CA TYR A 36 -3.27 -8.50 0.01
C TYR A 36 -3.89 -7.84 1.25
N LEU A 37 -5.13 -7.34 1.13
CA LEU A 37 -5.83 -6.66 2.22
C LEU A 37 -6.15 -7.63 3.37
N SER A 38 -6.53 -8.87 3.06
CA SER A 38 -6.77 -9.90 4.07
C SER A 38 -5.50 -10.20 4.85
N SER A 39 -4.38 -10.43 4.15
CA SER A 39 -3.08 -10.68 4.79
C SER A 39 -2.61 -9.49 5.64
N LEU A 40 -2.82 -8.26 5.15
CA LEU A 40 -2.53 -7.05 5.92
C LEU A 40 -3.38 -7.00 7.19
N LEU A 41 -4.69 -7.26 7.11
CA LEU A 41 -5.59 -7.26 8.27
C LEU A 41 -5.23 -8.31 9.32
N ASP A 42 -4.65 -9.43 8.91
CA ASP A 42 -4.21 -10.50 9.82
C ASP A 42 -2.88 -10.18 10.50
N CYS A 43 -1.99 -9.45 9.81
CA CYS A 43 -0.60 -9.25 10.24
C CYS A 43 -0.24 -7.82 10.63
N TYR A 44 -1.14 -6.83 10.48
CA TYR A 44 -0.76 -5.41 10.58
C TYR A 44 -0.07 -5.04 11.90
N GLN A 45 -0.48 -5.62 13.03
CA GLN A 45 0.13 -5.35 14.33
C GLN A 45 1.59 -5.83 14.40
N HIS A 46 1.91 -6.95 13.73
CA HIS A 46 3.26 -7.46 13.63
C HIS A 46 4.10 -6.59 12.69
N ILE A 47 3.53 -6.19 11.55
CA ILE A 47 4.20 -5.30 10.59
C ILE A 47 4.49 -3.95 11.24
N GLU A 48 3.51 -3.34 11.91
CA GLU A 48 3.67 -2.05 12.61
C GLU A 48 4.78 -2.11 13.67
N LYS A 49 4.90 -3.23 14.38
CA LYS A 49 5.91 -3.41 15.43
C LYS A 49 7.31 -3.64 14.87
N ASP A 50 7.44 -4.56 13.92
CA ASP A 50 8.75 -5.03 13.45
C ASP A 50 9.27 -4.17 12.28
N PHE A 51 8.36 -3.53 11.54
CA PHE A 51 8.60 -2.78 10.31
C PHE A 51 7.76 -1.47 10.27
N PRO A 52 7.99 -0.54 11.22
CA PRO A 52 7.12 0.62 11.43
C PRO A 52 7.03 1.57 10.23
N TYR A 53 8.15 1.84 9.54
CA TYR A 53 8.16 2.68 8.35
C TYR A 53 7.55 1.95 7.16
N MET A 54 7.76 0.63 7.01
CA MET A 54 7.03 -0.12 5.99
C MET A 54 5.52 -0.06 6.21
N TYR A 55 5.07 -0.26 7.44
CA TYR A 55 3.66 -0.14 7.80
C TYR A 55 3.12 1.24 7.47
N GLU A 56 3.80 2.31 7.90
CA GLU A 56 3.43 3.68 7.57
C GLU A 56 3.27 3.88 6.06
N TYR A 57 4.24 3.45 5.27
CA TYR A 57 4.20 3.58 3.81
C TYR A 57 3.05 2.79 3.19
N ILE A 58 2.74 1.58 3.68
CA ILE A 58 1.57 0.81 3.24
C ILE A 58 0.29 1.60 3.51
N VAL A 59 0.12 2.13 4.72
CA VAL A 59 -1.10 2.86 5.12
C VAL A 59 -1.27 4.14 4.33
N VAL A 60 -0.22 4.97 4.25
CA VAL A 60 -0.21 6.21 3.44
C VAL A 60 -0.61 5.89 2.02
N TYR A 61 -0.04 4.82 1.46
CA TYR A 61 -0.31 4.45 0.08
C TYR A 61 -1.77 4.04 -0.15
N LEU A 62 -2.34 3.24 0.75
CA LEU A 62 -3.76 2.84 0.69
C LEU A 62 -4.71 4.03 0.80
N ILE A 63 -4.39 5.03 1.63
CA ILE A 63 -5.18 6.27 1.74
C ILE A 63 -5.10 7.07 0.43
N LEU A 64 -3.89 7.25 -0.11
CA LEU A 64 -3.67 8.06 -1.30
C LEU A 64 -4.29 7.44 -2.56
N ILE A 65 -4.29 6.10 -2.69
CA ILE A 65 -4.89 5.44 -3.85
C ILE A 65 -6.38 5.77 -3.99
N GLU A 66 -7.16 5.62 -2.91
CA GLU A 66 -8.61 5.89 -2.91
C GLU A 66 -8.87 7.39 -3.18
N LYS A 67 -8.07 8.26 -2.54
CA LYS A 67 -8.14 9.71 -2.72
C LYS A 67 -7.82 10.15 -4.15
N ASP A 68 -6.74 9.64 -4.75
CA ASP A 68 -6.27 10.04 -6.08
C ASP A 68 -7.16 9.46 -7.19
N LYS A 69 -7.74 8.28 -6.99
CA LYS A 69 -8.72 7.70 -7.92
C LYS A 69 -10.07 8.42 -7.85
N GLY A 70 -10.46 8.93 -6.69
CA GLY A 70 -11.71 9.67 -6.48
C GLY A 70 -12.97 8.81 -6.41
N ILE A 71 -12.82 7.49 -6.28
CA ILE A 71 -13.90 6.51 -6.07
C ILE A 71 -13.51 5.63 -4.89
N SER A 72 -14.50 5.12 -4.15
CA SER A 72 -14.22 4.22 -3.03
C SER A 72 -13.71 2.86 -3.51
N TYR A 73 -13.00 2.14 -2.65
CA TYR A 73 -12.57 0.77 -2.95
C TYR A 73 -13.74 -0.16 -3.24
N GLU A 74 -14.88 -0.05 -2.54
CA GLU A 74 -16.08 -0.84 -2.81
C GLU A 74 -16.65 -0.59 -4.20
N GLU A 75 -16.65 0.65 -4.66
CA GLU A 75 -17.12 1.00 -6.00
C GLU A 75 -16.12 0.52 -7.06
N TRP A 76 -14.82 0.61 -6.76
CA TRP A 76 -13.78 0.22 -7.70
C TRP A 76 -13.65 -1.30 -7.85
N PHE A 77 -13.78 -2.04 -6.74
CA PHE A 77 -13.69 -3.51 -6.62
C PHE A 77 -14.99 -4.09 -6.04
N PRO A 78 -16.10 -4.02 -6.79
CA PRO A 78 -17.38 -4.55 -6.32
C PRO A 78 -17.38 -6.08 -6.12
N GLU A 79 -16.40 -6.78 -6.70
CA GLU A 79 -16.20 -8.22 -6.53
C GLU A 79 -15.60 -8.61 -5.17
N ILE A 80 -14.95 -7.69 -4.46
CA ILE A 80 -14.31 -7.96 -3.17
C ILE A 80 -15.34 -7.82 -2.05
N ASN A 81 -15.28 -8.71 -1.05
CA ASN A 81 -16.17 -8.63 0.11
C ASN A 81 -16.05 -7.27 0.83
N SER A 82 -17.15 -6.54 0.93
CA SER A 82 -17.21 -5.21 1.56
C SER A 82 -16.78 -5.19 3.03
N ASP A 83 -16.89 -6.32 3.74
CA ASP A 83 -16.40 -6.45 5.11
C ASP A 83 -14.88 -6.26 5.22
N ILE A 84 -14.11 -6.58 4.16
CA ILE A 84 -12.66 -6.38 4.13
C ILE A 84 -12.35 -4.89 4.13
N PHE A 85 -13.00 -4.11 3.27
CA PHE A 85 -12.82 -2.66 3.22
C PHE A 85 -13.30 -1.97 4.49
N LYS A 86 -14.41 -2.43 5.08
CA LYS A 86 -14.89 -1.95 6.37
C LYS A 86 -13.84 -2.15 7.47
N LYS A 87 -13.33 -3.39 7.62
CA LYS A 87 -12.29 -3.71 8.61
C LYS A 87 -11.01 -2.92 8.34
N LEU A 88 -10.61 -2.77 7.09
CA LEU A 88 -9.43 -2.00 6.68
C LEU A 88 -9.55 -0.55 7.17
N ARG A 89 -10.69 0.10 6.94
CA ARG A 89 -10.91 1.48 7.41
C ARG A 89 -10.92 1.57 8.93
N GLU A 90 -11.71 0.74 9.60
CA GLU A 90 -11.88 0.81 11.06
C GLU A 90 -10.58 0.50 11.83
N LYS A 91 -9.82 -0.50 11.38
CA LYS A 91 -8.64 -0.98 12.10
C LYS A 91 -7.34 -0.29 11.70
N ILE A 92 -7.23 0.14 10.44
CA ILE A 92 -5.96 0.59 9.87
C ILE A 92 -6.06 2.04 9.39
N LEU A 93 -6.94 2.35 8.43
CA LEU A 93 -6.88 3.66 7.76
C LEU A 93 -7.37 4.82 8.63
N ILE A 94 -8.49 4.68 9.34
CA ILE A 94 -9.04 5.76 10.20
C ILE A 94 -8.09 6.07 11.37
N PRO A 95 -7.61 5.07 12.16
CA PRO A 95 -6.66 5.33 13.24
C PRO A 95 -5.37 6.03 12.78
N ASN A 96 -4.98 5.81 11.53
CA ASN A 96 -3.74 6.29 10.95
C ASN A 96 -3.94 7.38 9.88
N SER A 97 -5.12 8.00 9.83
CA SER A 97 -5.50 8.99 8.82
C SER A 97 -4.56 10.21 8.76
N ASN A 98 -3.92 10.54 9.88
CA ASN A 98 -2.95 11.62 9.97
C ASN A 98 -1.67 11.35 9.16
N LEU A 99 -1.29 10.09 8.93
CA LEU A 99 -0.06 9.73 8.21
C LEU A 99 -0.03 10.29 6.78
N ALA A 100 -1.19 10.44 6.14
CA ALA A 100 -1.30 10.99 4.80
C ALA A 100 -0.93 12.49 4.70
N HIS A 101 -0.76 13.19 5.82
CA HIS A 101 -0.46 14.63 5.86
C HIS A 101 1.03 14.94 6.04
N GLY A 102 1.87 13.95 6.33
CA GLY A 102 3.29 14.17 6.58
C GLY A 102 3.97 12.96 7.21
N GLY A 103 4.18 11.92 6.41
CA GLY A 103 4.97 10.76 6.81
C GLY A 103 6.48 11.03 6.82
N HIS A 104 7.23 10.08 7.35
CA HIS A 104 8.68 10.06 7.34
C HIS A 104 9.21 10.05 5.90
N PRO A 105 10.37 10.69 5.66
CA PRO A 105 11.08 10.56 4.39
C PRO A 105 11.41 9.11 4.03
N ILE A 106 11.46 8.78 2.74
CA ILE A 106 11.61 7.38 2.26
C ILE A 106 12.92 6.71 2.68
N LYS A 107 13.95 7.49 3.02
CA LYS A 107 15.21 6.98 3.56
C LYS A 107 15.04 6.19 4.86
N PHE A 108 14.00 6.46 5.65
CA PHE A 108 13.67 5.67 6.84
C PHE A 108 13.22 4.26 6.46
N LEU A 109 12.36 4.14 5.44
CA LEU A 109 11.97 2.84 4.88
C LEU A 109 13.19 2.10 4.31
N PHE A 110 14.05 2.78 3.54
CA PHE A 110 15.24 2.15 2.96
C PHE A 110 16.17 1.58 4.04
N ARG A 111 16.41 2.34 5.11
CA ARG A 111 17.18 1.86 6.26
C ARG A 111 16.55 0.63 6.90
N GLU A 112 15.23 0.66 7.12
CA GLU A 112 14.50 -0.44 7.74
C GLU A 112 14.61 -1.74 6.96
N VAL A 113 14.54 -1.67 5.63
CA VAL A 113 14.61 -2.85 4.75
C VAL A 113 16.05 -3.22 4.36
N GLY A 114 17.06 -2.59 4.97
CA GLY A 114 18.48 -2.89 4.73
C GLY A 114 19.01 -2.43 3.37
N ILE A 115 18.36 -1.44 2.75
CA ILE A 115 18.88 -0.81 1.53
C ILE A 115 19.91 0.25 1.93
N GLU A 116 21.13 0.09 1.43
CA GLU A 116 22.20 1.06 1.65
C GLU A 116 21.87 2.41 0.99
N PRO A 117 22.16 3.55 1.66
CA PRO A 117 22.03 4.86 1.07
C PRO A 117 22.80 4.95 -0.25
N PHE A 118 22.17 5.49 -1.29
CA PHE A 118 22.83 5.67 -2.59
C PHE A 118 23.07 7.14 -2.90
N PHE A 119 22.10 8.02 -2.63
CA PHE A 119 22.24 9.46 -2.81
C PHE A 119 22.71 10.14 -1.53
N SER A 120 23.38 11.28 -1.64
CA SER A 120 23.83 12.07 -0.49
C SER A 120 22.69 12.45 0.46
N THR A 121 21.47 12.60 -0.07
CA THR A 121 20.24 12.90 0.69
C THR A 121 19.72 11.73 1.53
N ASP A 122 20.14 10.51 1.21
CA ASP A 122 19.69 9.27 1.87
C ASP A 122 20.49 8.99 3.14
N PHE A 123 21.66 9.62 3.30
CA PHE A 123 22.43 9.57 4.52
C PHE A 123 21.65 10.25 5.66
N PHE A 124 21.80 9.70 6.86
CA PHE A 124 21.34 10.34 8.08
C PHE A 124 22.44 11.31 8.52
N GLU A 125 22.07 12.54 8.84
CA GLU A 125 23.01 13.47 9.48
C GLU A 125 23.41 12.87 10.83
N GLU A 126 24.72 12.84 11.11
CA GLU A 126 25.30 12.38 12.39
C GLU A 126 25.02 13.37 13.53
#